data_AF-A0A3M2R8L7-F1
#
_entry.id   AF-A0A3M2R8L7-F1
#
_cell.length_a   1.000
_cell.length_b   1.000
_cell.length_c   1.000
_cell.angle_alpha   90.00
_cell.angle_beta   90.00
_cell.angle_gamma   90.00
#
_symmetry.space_group_name_H-M   'P 1'
#
loop_
_entity.id
_entity.type
_entity.pdbx_description
1 polymer ?
#
loop_
_entity_poly.entity_id
_entity_poly.type
_entity_poly.pdbx_seq_one_letter_code
_entity_poly.pdbx_strand_id
1 'polypeptide(L)'
;MEGVGAVANVVAVVNLSVKVVTLCSQYAEDVRGARVRGEIDELRDEVTALRRAAKSARRLIKDQHGAASLEAARDMDDALRESINVLRRLEGDLQYGTGRRFMRLFRIRVLKWPFKRRDVNQRIKRIRRCTKRISSASKVYQTAIIGVDAKMVRVDETMVSMEQRMAMHMLPTALGALYDSREEEDGATCLTGTRVELLREIDDWINSRKAPIVFWLNGMAGTGK
;
A
#
# COMPACT_ATOMS: atom_id res chain seq x y z
N MET A 1 12.45 21.46 -5.14
CA MET A 1 12.40 21.68 -6.61
C MET A 1 12.63 20.38 -7.42
N GLU A 2 12.81 19.22 -6.79
CA GLU A 2 13.15 17.94 -7.46
C GLU A 2 11.99 17.28 -8.24
N GLY A 3 10.72 17.50 -7.83
CA GLY A 3 9.56 16.87 -8.48
C GLY A 3 9.27 17.33 -9.92
N VAL A 4 9.64 18.56 -10.29
CA VAL A 4 9.38 19.11 -11.64
C VAL A 4 10.27 18.43 -12.69
N GLY A 5 11.53 18.12 -12.34
CA GLY A 5 12.46 17.41 -13.22
C GLY A 5 12.02 15.98 -13.52
N ALA A 6 11.55 15.26 -12.51
CA ALA A 6 11.07 13.89 -12.64
C ALA A 6 9.81 13.81 -13.52
N VAL A 7 8.86 14.73 -13.36
CA VAL A 7 7.65 14.80 -14.21
C VAL A 7 8.00 15.09 -15.68
N ALA A 8 8.95 15.99 -15.93
CA ALA A 8 9.41 16.29 -17.30
C ALA A 8 10.04 15.06 -17.97
N ASN A 9 10.86 14.30 -17.22
CA ASN A 9 11.48 13.07 -17.72
C ASN A 9 10.43 12.02 -18.09
N VAL A 10 9.41 11.82 -17.26
CA VAL A 10 8.30 10.92 -17.56
C VAL A 10 7.58 11.32 -18.86
N VAL A 11 7.26 12.60 -19.03
CA VAL A 11 6.59 13.09 -20.25
C VAL A 11 7.46 12.85 -21.49
N ALA A 12 8.77 13.11 -21.37
CA ALA A 12 9.72 12.85 -22.45
C ALA A 12 9.75 11.36 -22.86
N VAL A 13 9.84 10.44 -21.89
CA VAL A 13 9.78 8.98 -22.17
C VAL A 13 8.46 8.63 -22.87
N VAL A 14 7.32 9.08 -22.35
CA VAL A 14 6.00 8.77 -22.90
C VAL A 14 5.85 9.25 -24.35
N ASN A 15 6.36 10.44 -24.68
CA ASN A 15 6.30 11.02 -26.02
C ASN A 15 7.26 10.31 -26.99
N LEU A 16 8.51 10.07 -26.58
CA LEU A 16 9.49 9.34 -27.40
C LEU A 16 9.04 7.91 -27.68
N SER A 17 8.47 7.22 -26.70
CA SER A 17 7.94 5.86 -26.88
C SER A 17 6.84 5.81 -27.95
N VAL A 18 5.95 6.81 -28.01
CA VAL A 18 4.92 6.86 -29.07
C VAL A 18 5.57 6.97 -30.43
N LYS A 19 6.52 7.90 -30.59
CA LYS A 19 7.22 8.08 -31.87
C LYS A 19 7.95 6.81 -32.32
N VAL A 20 8.68 6.17 -31.41
CA VAL A 20 9.40 4.92 -31.70
C VAL A 20 8.42 3.80 -32.08
N VAL A 21 7.31 3.63 -31.35
CA VAL A 21 6.27 2.65 -31.70
C VAL A 21 5.66 2.93 -33.07
N THR A 22 5.37 4.19 -33.40
CA THR A 22 4.85 4.57 -34.71
C THR A 22 5.83 4.25 -35.83
N LEU A 23 7.12 4.57 -35.65
CA LEU A 23 8.16 4.22 -36.62
C LEU A 23 8.28 2.69 -36.78
N CYS A 24 8.24 1.93 -35.68
CA CYS A 24 8.23 0.47 -35.73
C CYS A 24 7.04 -0.07 -36.52
N SER A 25 5.83 0.49 -36.34
CA SER A 25 4.65 0.08 -37.11
C SER A 25 4.82 0.32 -38.60
N GLN A 26 5.42 1.44 -39.03
CA GLN A 26 5.70 1.71 -40.44
C GLN A 26 6.65 0.65 -41.03
N TYR A 27 7.71 0.27 -40.29
CA TYR A 27 8.57 -0.82 -40.71
C TYR A 27 7.85 -2.18 -40.77
N ALA A 28 6.93 -2.46 -39.84
CA ALA A 28 6.19 -3.72 -39.82
C ALA A 28 5.27 -3.89 -41.03
N GLU A 29 4.78 -2.78 -41.62
CA GLU A 29 3.95 -2.77 -42.83
C GLU A 29 4.79 -3.03 -44.09
N ASP A 30 6.01 -2.49 -44.16
CA ASP A 30 6.82 -2.50 -45.38
C ASP A 30 7.81 -3.67 -45.48
N VAL A 31 8.18 -4.31 -44.37
CA VAL A 31 9.20 -5.38 -44.36
C VAL A 31 8.60 -6.74 -44.73
N ARG A 32 9.17 -7.37 -45.76
CA ARG A 32 8.87 -8.76 -46.14
C ARG A 32 9.79 -9.72 -45.36
N GLY A 33 9.24 -10.39 -44.33
CA GLY A 33 9.92 -11.48 -43.62
C GLY A 33 9.50 -11.63 -42.15
N ALA A 34 9.01 -12.82 -41.78
CA ALA A 34 8.48 -13.11 -40.44
C ALA A 34 9.48 -12.85 -39.30
N ARG A 35 10.77 -13.11 -39.54
CA ARG A 35 11.82 -12.91 -38.53
C ARG A 35 12.03 -11.44 -38.17
N VAL A 36 12.16 -10.56 -39.17
CA VAL A 36 12.36 -9.13 -38.92
C VAL A 36 11.10 -8.51 -38.33
N ARG A 37 9.93 -8.97 -38.78
CA ARG A 37 8.65 -8.59 -38.17
C ARG A 37 8.59 -8.94 -36.69
N GLY A 38 9.04 -10.15 -36.31
CA GLY A 38 9.16 -10.55 -34.90
C GLY A 38 10.10 -9.66 -34.09
N GLU A 39 11.25 -9.24 -34.66
CA GLU A 39 12.16 -8.29 -34.00
C GLU A 39 11.52 -6.90 -33.80
N ILE A 40 10.73 -6.44 -34.77
CA ILE A 40 9.98 -5.18 -34.71
C ILE A 40 8.89 -5.25 -33.63
N ASP A 41 8.12 -6.34 -33.62
CA ASP A 41 7.04 -6.55 -32.65
C ASP A 41 7.59 -6.66 -31.23
N GLU A 42 8.68 -7.41 -31.01
CA GLU A 42 9.33 -7.50 -29.68
C GLU A 42 9.80 -6.11 -29.20
N LEU A 43 10.43 -5.33 -30.08
CA LEU A 43 10.83 -3.97 -29.73
C LEU A 43 9.62 -3.08 -29.40
N ARG A 44 8.53 -3.18 -30.18
CA ARG A 44 7.30 -2.41 -29.98
C ARG A 44 6.66 -2.73 -28.63
N ASP A 45 6.58 -4.00 -28.28
CA ASP A 45 5.98 -4.46 -27.05
C ASP A 45 6.78 -3.99 -25.84
N GLU A 46 8.11 -4.05 -25.90
CA GLU A 46 8.98 -3.57 -24.82
C GLU A 46 8.96 -2.05 -24.66
N VAL A 47 8.93 -1.28 -25.75
CA VAL A 47 8.77 0.18 -25.70
C VAL A 47 7.39 0.55 -25.14
N THR A 48 6.36 -0.24 -25.46
CA THR A 48 5.01 -0.05 -24.91
C THR A 48 4.97 -0.37 -23.42
N ALA A 49 5.62 -1.43 -22.97
CA ALA A 49 5.76 -1.78 -21.56
C ALA A 49 6.48 -0.66 -20.78
N LEU A 50 7.57 -0.11 -21.33
CA LEU A 50 8.27 1.04 -20.76
C LEU A 50 7.37 2.27 -20.64
N ARG A 51 6.60 2.59 -21.69
CA ARG A 51 5.63 3.70 -21.66
C ARG A 51 4.58 3.51 -20.57
N ARG A 52 4.08 2.28 -20.37
CA ARG A 52 3.13 1.97 -19.30
C ARG A 52 3.77 2.19 -17.92
N ALA A 53 4.97 1.67 -17.69
CA ALA A 53 5.70 1.87 -16.44
C ALA A 53 5.95 3.35 -16.13
N ALA A 54 6.38 4.14 -17.13
CA ALA A 54 6.58 5.58 -16.99
C ALA A 54 5.27 6.32 -16.66
N LYS A 55 4.14 5.95 -17.29
CA LYS A 55 2.83 6.52 -16.93
C LYS A 55 2.42 6.22 -15.49
N SER A 56 2.69 5.01 -15.01
CA SER A 56 2.43 4.63 -13.61
C SER A 56 3.27 5.47 -12.65
N ALA A 57 4.56 5.65 -12.95
CA ALA A 57 5.45 6.53 -12.18
C ALA A 57 4.92 7.97 -12.10
N ARG A 58 4.33 8.50 -13.18
CA ARG A 58 3.74 9.86 -13.18
C ARG A 58 2.69 10.07 -12.09
N ARG A 59 1.86 9.05 -11.84
CA ARG A 59 0.79 9.12 -10.84
C ARG A 59 1.41 9.25 -9.45
N LEU A 60 2.38 8.40 -9.16
CA LEU A 60 3.06 8.34 -7.87
C LEU A 60 3.90 9.59 -7.57
N ILE A 61 4.59 10.16 -8.56
CA ILE A 61 5.37 11.40 -8.40
C ILE A 61 4.48 12.60 -8.05
N LYS A 62 3.23 12.63 -8.54
CA LYS A 62 2.29 13.70 -8.18
C LYS A 62 1.81 13.63 -6.73
N ASP A 63 1.86 12.44 -6.13
CA ASP A 63 1.03 12.14 -4.97
C ASP A 63 1.77 12.11 -3.62
N GLN A 64 3.11 12.15 -3.49
CA GLN A 64 3.74 12.16 -2.14
C GLN A 64 5.25 12.44 -2.02
N HIS A 65 5.71 12.74 -0.79
CA HIS A 65 7.10 12.97 -0.35
C HIS A 65 7.41 12.22 0.96
N GLY A 66 8.57 11.55 1.03
CA GLY A 66 9.14 10.96 2.24
C GLY A 66 10.58 10.44 1.99
N ALA A 67 11.40 10.29 3.04
CA ALA A 67 12.85 10.02 2.92
C ALA A 67 13.21 8.63 2.34
N ALA A 68 12.47 7.56 2.68
CA ALA A 68 12.61 6.24 2.02
C ALA A 68 12.19 6.28 0.53
N SER A 69 11.42 7.29 0.16
CA SER A 69 11.04 7.54 -1.23
C SER A 69 12.15 8.25 -2.02
N LEU A 70 13.19 8.79 -1.37
CA LEU A 70 14.26 9.56 -2.04
C LEU A 70 15.23 8.66 -2.83
N GLU A 71 15.64 7.50 -2.29
CA GLU A 71 16.51 6.57 -3.02
C GLU A 71 15.76 5.92 -4.19
N ALA A 72 14.50 5.51 -3.96
CA ALA A 72 13.61 5.05 -5.02
C ALA A 72 13.34 6.16 -6.07
N ALA A 73 13.26 7.42 -5.66
CA ALA A 73 13.15 8.57 -6.57
C ALA A 73 14.36 8.71 -7.47
N ARG A 74 15.56 8.61 -6.89
CA ARG A 74 16.82 8.72 -7.62
C ARG A 74 16.98 7.59 -8.62
N ASP A 75 16.76 6.34 -8.19
CA ASP A 75 16.82 5.19 -9.11
C ASP A 75 15.79 5.30 -10.23
N MET A 76 14.58 5.79 -9.93
CA MET A 76 13.55 6.04 -10.92
C MET A 76 13.94 7.16 -11.90
N ASP A 77 14.46 8.29 -11.42
CA ASP A 77 14.89 9.40 -12.28
C ASP A 77 16.05 8.97 -13.20
N ASP A 78 17.03 8.25 -12.66
CA ASP A 78 18.13 7.68 -13.43
C ASP A 78 17.64 6.72 -14.51
N ALA A 79 16.70 5.83 -14.17
CA ALA A 79 16.10 4.91 -15.13
C ALA A 79 15.28 5.64 -16.22
N LEU A 80 14.59 6.74 -15.87
CA LEU A 80 13.88 7.58 -16.83
C LEU A 80 14.84 8.32 -17.77
N ARG A 81 15.95 8.86 -17.25
CA ARG A 81 17.00 9.51 -18.07
C ARG A 81 17.66 8.52 -19.02
N GLU A 82 18.00 7.33 -18.53
CA GLU A 82 18.54 6.25 -19.36
C GLU A 82 17.54 5.87 -20.47
N SER A 83 16.25 5.76 -20.12
CA SER A 83 15.17 5.51 -21.08
C SER A 83 15.10 6.56 -22.18
N ILE A 84 15.17 7.86 -21.81
CA ILE A 84 15.19 8.97 -22.79
C ILE A 84 16.37 8.82 -23.75
N ASN A 85 17.56 8.53 -23.23
CA ASN A 85 18.76 8.38 -24.04
C ASN A 85 18.66 7.20 -25.02
N VAL A 86 18.15 6.06 -24.56
CA VAL A 86 17.94 4.87 -25.41
C VAL A 86 16.87 5.15 -26.47
N LEU A 87 15.75 5.77 -26.10
CA LEU A 87 14.65 6.08 -27.01
C LEU A 87 15.02 7.14 -28.05
N ARG A 88 15.78 8.18 -27.70
CA ARG A 88 16.28 9.17 -28.67
C ARG A 88 17.21 8.56 -29.71
N ARG A 89 18.09 7.66 -29.29
CA ARG A 89 18.96 6.92 -30.23
C ARG A 89 18.14 6.02 -31.14
N LEU A 90 17.17 5.29 -30.59
CA LEU A 90 16.23 4.49 -31.39
C LEU A 90 15.44 5.33 -32.39
N GLU A 91 14.87 6.45 -31.96
CA GLU A 91 14.18 7.40 -32.83
C GLU A 91 15.10 7.86 -33.96
N GLY A 92 16.34 8.27 -33.66
CA GLY A 92 17.30 8.72 -34.66
C GLY A 92 17.66 7.64 -35.68
N ASP A 93 17.94 6.42 -35.22
CA ASP A 93 18.31 5.29 -36.09
C ASP A 93 17.13 4.85 -36.98
N LEU A 94 15.91 4.84 -36.42
CA LEU A 94 14.67 4.55 -37.15
C LEU A 94 14.30 5.67 -38.16
N GLN A 95 14.52 6.95 -37.79
CA GLN A 95 14.30 8.10 -38.67
C GLN A 95 15.30 8.17 -39.82
N TYR A 96 16.56 7.82 -39.57
CA TYR A 96 17.58 7.78 -40.62
C TYR A 96 17.25 6.70 -41.65
N GLY A 97 16.81 5.52 -41.19
CA GLY A 97 16.39 4.44 -42.08
C GLY A 97 15.11 4.73 -42.87
N THR A 98 14.26 5.67 -42.42
CA THR A 98 13.07 6.15 -43.15
C THR A 98 13.38 7.29 -44.13
N GLY A 99 14.59 7.87 -44.08
CA GLY A 99 15.07 8.90 -44.99
C GLY A 99 14.51 10.28 -44.69
N ARG A 100 15.37 11.19 -44.21
CA ARG A 100 15.06 12.58 -43.81
C ARG A 100 14.60 13.51 -44.97
N ARG A 101 14.27 12.98 -46.16
CA ARG A 101 13.97 13.73 -47.40
C ARG A 101 12.93 13.08 -48.34
N PHE A 102 12.11 12.15 -47.87
CA PHE A 102 11.34 11.30 -48.77
C PHE A 102 9.84 11.62 -48.88
N MET A 103 9.47 12.88 -48.66
CA MET A 103 8.30 13.49 -49.30
C MET A 103 8.83 14.27 -50.52
N ARG A 104 8.65 13.83 -51.76
CA ARG A 104 7.54 14.38 -52.58
C ARG A 104 7.18 13.64 -53.89
N LEU A 105 7.82 12.55 -54.31
CA LEU A 105 7.40 11.85 -55.53
C LEU A 105 7.60 10.32 -55.42
N PHE A 106 6.56 9.57 -55.82
CA PHE A 106 6.50 8.11 -56.09
C PHE A 106 6.50 7.11 -54.90
N ARG A 107 5.28 6.78 -54.45
CA ARG A 107 4.51 5.52 -54.56
C ARG A 107 5.12 4.10 -54.57
N ILE A 108 6.41 3.85 -54.31
CA ILE A 108 6.90 2.51 -53.95
C ILE A 108 8.10 2.65 -53.01
N ARG A 109 8.03 2.16 -51.76
CA ARG A 109 9.21 2.00 -50.89
C ARG A 109 9.07 0.80 -49.96
N VAL A 110 9.96 -0.18 -50.10
CA VAL A 110 10.21 -1.19 -49.07
C VAL A 110 11.23 -0.59 -48.11
N LEU A 111 10.80 -0.22 -46.90
CA LEU A 111 11.71 0.23 -45.85
C LEU A 111 12.64 -0.92 -45.45
N LYS A 112 13.96 -0.69 -45.55
CA LYS A 112 14.96 -1.65 -45.08
C LYS A 112 15.20 -1.44 -43.59
N TRP A 113 14.95 -2.48 -42.80
CA TRP A 113 15.18 -2.46 -41.34
C TRP A 113 16.62 -2.04 -41.02
N PRO A 114 16.84 -0.99 -40.20
CA PRO A 114 18.16 -0.37 -40.05
C PRO A 114 19.07 -1.09 -39.05
N PHE A 115 18.58 -2.10 -38.32
CA PHE A 115 19.34 -2.75 -37.25
C PHE A 115 19.83 -4.14 -37.61
N LYS A 116 20.99 -4.51 -37.08
CA LYS A 116 21.39 -5.91 -36.93
C LYS A 116 20.65 -6.51 -35.73
N ARG A 117 20.32 -7.79 -35.78
CA ARG A 117 19.64 -8.52 -34.69
C ARG A 117 20.30 -8.34 -33.32
N ARG A 118 21.64 -8.36 -33.28
CA ARG A 118 22.41 -8.17 -32.04
C ARG A 118 22.16 -6.79 -31.42
N ASP A 119 22.11 -5.76 -32.27
CA ASP A 119 21.98 -4.37 -31.84
C ASP A 119 20.57 -4.08 -31.32
N VAL A 120 19.53 -4.56 -32.02
CA VAL A 120 18.14 -4.44 -31.55
C VAL A 120 17.92 -5.21 -30.25
N ASN A 121 18.43 -6.44 -30.13
CA ASN A 121 18.32 -7.22 -28.90
C ASN A 121 19.02 -6.55 -27.71
N GLN A 122 20.16 -5.90 -27.94
CA GLN A 122 20.84 -5.15 -26.89
C GLN A 122 20.01 -3.95 -26.42
N ARG A 123 19.34 -3.26 -27.34
CA ARG A 123 18.45 -2.13 -27.03
C ARG A 123 17.20 -2.59 -26.28
N ILE A 124 16.57 -3.67 -26.73
CA ILE A 124 15.46 -4.35 -26.04
C ILE A 124 15.86 -4.70 -24.60
N LYS A 125 17.04 -5.31 -24.40
CA LYS A 125 17.54 -5.66 -23.05
C LYS A 125 17.72 -4.43 -22.15
N ARG A 126 18.18 -3.30 -22.71
CA ARG A 126 18.30 -2.03 -21.95
C ARG A 126 16.94 -1.45 -21.59
N ILE A 127 15.99 -1.46 -22.53
CA ILE A 127 14.61 -1.02 -22.29
C ILE A 127 13.98 -1.86 -21.18
N ARG A 128 14.05 -3.20 -21.27
CA ARG A 128 13.57 -4.14 -20.24
C ARG A 128 14.14 -3.80 -18.85
N ARG A 129 15.43 -3.48 -18.78
CA ARG A 129 16.08 -3.10 -17.52
C ARG A 129 15.50 -1.80 -16.95
N CYS A 130 15.34 -0.78 -17.80
CA CYS A 130 14.75 0.49 -17.37
C CYS A 130 13.30 0.30 -16.90
N THR A 131 12.50 -0.46 -17.64
CA THR A 131 11.11 -0.80 -17.26
C THR A 131 11.06 -1.47 -15.89
N LYS A 132 11.97 -2.43 -15.63
CA LYS A 132 12.07 -3.10 -14.33
C LYS A 132 12.42 -2.13 -13.20
N ARG A 133 13.44 -1.27 -13.37
CA ARG A 133 13.83 -0.25 -12.37
C ARG A 133 12.68 0.69 -12.04
N ILE A 134 12.04 1.26 -13.06
CA ILE A 134 10.88 2.15 -12.89
C ILE A 134 9.74 1.44 -12.15
N SER A 135 9.45 0.19 -12.51
CA SER A 135 8.37 -0.59 -11.89
C SER A 135 8.68 -0.96 -10.44
N SER A 136 9.92 -1.35 -10.13
CA SER A 136 10.36 -1.64 -8.77
C SER A 136 10.31 -0.40 -7.89
N ALA A 137 10.86 0.72 -8.34
CA ALA A 137 10.79 1.98 -7.61
C ALA A 137 9.34 2.42 -7.39
N SER A 138 8.47 2.27 -8.40
CA SER A 138 7.03 2.54 -8.27
C SER A 138 6.35 1.71 -7.19
N LYS A 139 6.72 0.43 -7.04
CA LYS A 139 6.20 -0.43 -5.94
C LYS A 139 6.69 0.05 -4.58
N VAL A 140 7.96 0.47 -4.47
CA VAL A 140 8.51 1.02 -3.22
C VAL A 140 7.73 2.26 -2.77
N TYR A 141 7.38 3.14 -3.72
CA TYR A 141 6.49 4.27 -3.44
C TYR A 141 5.15 3.80 -2.87
N GLN A 142 4.45 2.86 -3.52
CA GLN A 142 3.17 2.34 -3.04
C GLN A 142 3.25 1.72 -1.64
N THR A 143 4.29 0.94 -1.35
CA THR A 143 4.48 0.35 -0.02
C THR A 143 4.79 1.39 1.05
N ALA A 144 5.46 2.49 0.70
CA ALA A 144 5.67 3.59 1.63
C ALA A 144 4.35 4.29 1.98
N ILE A 145 3.42 4.43 1.03
CA ILE A 145 2.07 4.97 1.28
C ILE A 145 1.30 4.09 2.27
N ILE A 146 1.22 2.78 2.00
CA ILE A 146 0.51 1.81 2.85
C ILE A 146 1.16 1.75 4.26
N GLY A 147 2.49 1.83 4.35
CA GLY A 147 3.20 1.84 5.63
C GLY A 147 2.96 3.11 6.47
N VAL A 148 2.68 4.25 5.83
CA VAL A 148 2.32 5.50 6.53
C VAL A 148 0.86 5.47 6.98
N ASP A 149 -0.07 4.97 6.15
CA ASP A 149 -1.48 4.77 6.55
C ASP A 149 -1.60 3.82 7.75
N ALA A 150 -0.82 2.73 7.79
CA ALA A 150 -0.77 1.80 8.92
C ALA A 150 -0.17 2.42 10.21
N LYS A 151 0.59 3.51 10.10
CA LYS A 151 1.07 4.29 11.26
C LYS A 151 0.02 5.31 11.73
N MET A 152 -0.75 5.88 10.80
CA MET A 152 -1.82 6.83 11.10
C MET A 152 -2.99 6.16 11.85
N VAL A 153 -3.33 4.92 11.50
CA VAL A 153 -4.34 4.11 12.21
C VAL A 153 -3.98 3.87 13.69
N ARG A 154 -2.69 3.77 14.05
CA ARG A 154 -2.26 3.58 15.44
C ARG A 154 -2.46 4.83 16.33
N VAL A 155 -2.52 6.02 15.73
CA VAL A 155 -2.77 7.26 16.49
C VAL A 155 -4.23 7.33 16.93
N ASP A 156 -5.17 6.86 16.11
CA ASP A 156 -6.60 6.86 16.44
C ASP A 156 -6.91 5.90 17.60
N GLU A 157 -6.32 4.70 17.58
CA GLU A 157 -6.52 3.68 18.63
C GLU A 157 -5.96 4.13 20.00
N THR A 158 -4.86 4.90 20.00
CA THR A 158 -4.28 5.48 21.22
C THR A 158 -5.05 6.71 21.72
N MET A 159 -5.64 7.51 20.83
CA MET A 159 -6.55 8.61 21.21
C MET A 159 -7.84 8.08 21.85
N VAL A 160 -8.46 7.05 21.27
CA VAL A 160 -9.64 6.40 21.87
C VAL A 160 -9.32 5.85 23.26
N SER A 161 -8.13 5.26 23.46
CA SER A 161 -7.69 4.80 24.78
C SER A 161 -7.52 5.94 25.80
N MET A 162 -7.01 7.11 25.38
CA MET A 162 -6.87 8.27 26.27
C MET A 162 -8.22 8.90 26.64
N GLU A 163 -9.12 9.08 25.68
CA GLU A 163 -10.47 9.59 25.94
C GLU A 163 -11.23 8.66 26.89
N GLN A 164 -11.14 7.35 26.68
CA GLN A 164 -11.78 6.36 27.54
C GLN A 164 -11.19 6.38 28.96
N ARG A 165 -9.88 6.56 29.11
CA ARG A 165 -9.24 6.75 30.42
C ARG A 165 -9.64 8.05 31.11
N MET A 166 -9.73 9.15 30.36
CA MET A 166 -10.17 10.43 30.90
C MET A 166 -11.64 10.37 31.33
N ALA A 167 -12.51 9.77 30.51
CA ALA A 167 -13.91 9.54 30.85
C ALA A 167 -14.05 8.69 32.12
N MET A 168 -13.25 7.62 32.26
CA MET A 168 -13.23 6.80 33.48
C MET A 168 -12.81 7.59 34.73
N HIS A 169 -11.87 8.53 34.62
CA HIS A 169 -11.47 9.39 35.73
C HIS A 169 -12.50 10.49 36.08
N MET A 170 -13.39 10.82 35.15
CA MET A 170 -14.45 11.81 35.34
C MET A 170 -15.76 11.19 35.88
N LEU A 171 -15.87 9.86 35.93
CA LEU A 171 -17.03 9.21 36.52
C LEU A 171 -17.03 9.44 38.04
N PRO A 172 -18.13 9.93 38.62
CA PRO A 172 -18.23 10.12 40.05
C PRO A 172 -18.15 8.76 40.76
N THR A 173 -17.36 8.71 41.83
CA THR A 173 -17.31 7.53 42.69
C THR A 173 -18.65 7.39 43.41
N ALA A 174 -19.31 6.24 43.24
CA ALA A 174 -20.49 5.90 44.02
C ALA A 174 -20.05 5.54 45.45
N LEU A 175 -20.16 6.51 46.36
CA LEU A 175 -19.72 6.38 47.77
C LEU A 175 -20.33 5.14 48.45
N GLY A 176 -21.61 4.84 48.18
CA GLY A 176 -22.30 3.67 48.70
C GLY A 176 -21.78 2.31 48.24
N ALA A 177 -21.01 2.26 47.14
CA ALA A 177 -20.41 1.05 46.60
C ALA A 177 -18.90 0.92 46.92
N LEU A 178 -18.37 1.79 47.80
CA LEU A 178 -17.01 1.65 48.32
C LEU A 178 -16.89 0.37 49.14
N TYR A 179 -15.71 -0.25 49.10
CA TYR A 179 -15.39 -1.50 49.80
C TYR A 179 -15.59 -1.42 51.33
N ASP A 180 -15.59 -0.22 51.89
CA ASP A 180 -15.79 0.11 53.30
C ASP A 180 -16.99 1.03 53.54
N SER A 181 -17.90 1.14 52.56
CA SER A 181 -19.14 1.90 52.73
C SER A 181 -19.97 1.31 53.87
N ARG A 182 -20.39 2.18 54.77
CA ARG A 182 -21.28 1.84 55.90
C ARG A 182 -22.72 2.26 55.65
N GLU A 183 -23.05 2.74 54.44
CA GLU A 183 -24.41 3.18 54.12
C GLU A 183 -25.46 2.06 54.26
N GLU A 184 -25.06 0.79 54.15
CA GLU A 184 -25.95 -0.36 54.40
C GLU A 184 -25.82 -0.95 55.83
N GLU A 185 -25.04 -0.38 56.76
CA GLU A 185 -24.89 -0.92 58.13
C GLU A 185 -26.22 -0.93 58.92
N ASP A 186 -27.10 0.03 58.67
CA ASP A 186 -28.42 0.15 59.33
C ASP A 186 -29.57 -0.48 58.51
N GLY A 187 -29.26 -1.06 57.34
CA GLY A 187 -30.23 -1.72 56.47
C GLY A 187 -30.62 -3.11 56.99
N ALA A 188 -31.83 -3.58 56.67
CA ALA A 188 -32.18 -4.98 56.90
C ALA A 188 -31.20 -5.87 56.11
N THR A 189 -30.41 -6.69 56.82
CA THR A 189 -29.39 -7.60 56.24
C THR A 189 -29.99 -8.63 55.28
N CYS A 190 -31.30 -8.89 55.38
CA CYS A 190 -32.06 -9.74 54.48
C CYS A 190 -33.41 -9.09 54.14
N LEU A 191 -33.78 -9.09 52.86
CA LEU A 191 -35.13 -8.69 52.42
C LEU A 191 -36.17 -9.70 52.92
N THR A 192 -37.41 -9.26 53.12
CA THR A 192 -38.51 -10.14 53.53
C THR A 192 -38.64 -11.34 52.58
N GLY A 193 -38.66 -12.56 53.12
CA GLY A 193 -38.77 -13.79 52.33
C GLY A 193 -37.44 -14.33 51.79
N THR A 194 -36.32 -13.66 52.04
CA THR A 194 -35.00 -14.21 51.69
C THR A 194 -34.43 -15.07 52.83
N ARG A 195 -33.81 -16.20 52.49
CA ARG A 195 -33.07 -17.10 53.40
C ARG A 195 -33.87 -17.61 54.63
N VAL A 196 -35.19 -17.59 54.58
CA VAL A 196 -36.07 -17.95 55.71
C VAL A 196 -35.76 -19.34 56.29
N GLU A 197 -35.56 -20.34 55.44
CA GLU A 197 -35.24 -21.71 55.88
C GLU A 197 -33.87 -21.79 56.54
N LEU A 198 -32.85 -21.17 55.93
CA LEU A 198 -31.49 -21.14 56.49
C LEU A 198 -31.43 -20.40 57.83
N LEU A 199 -32.12 -19.26 57.94
CA LEU A 199 -32.19 -18.51 59.20
C LEU A 199 -32.86 -19.35 60.30
N ARG A 200 -33.88 -20.13 59.95
CA ARG A 200 -34.53 -21.06 60.87
C ARG A 200 -33.60 -22.19 61.29
N GLU A 201 -32.85 -22.79 60.36
CA GLU A 201 -31.86 -23.82 60.67
C GLU A 201 -30.76 -23.31 61.61
N ILE A 202 -30.30 -22.08 61.40
CA ILE A 202 -29.31 -21.43 62.28
C ILE A 202 -29.91 -21.17 63.66
N ASP A 203 -31.15 -20.67 63.75
CA ASP A 203 -31.82 -20.42 65.02
C ASP A 203 -32.06 -21.72 65.81
N ASP A 204 -32.50 -22.79 65.12
CA ASP A 204 -32.66 -24.12 65.70
C ASP A 204 -31.30 -24.70 66.17
N TRP A 205 -30.22 -24.45 65.41
CA TRP A 205 -28.87 -24.83 65.77
C TRP A 205 -28.36 -24.09 67.02
N ILE A 206 -28.52 -22.77 67.09
CA ILE A 206 -28.12 -21.92 68.24
C ILE A 206 -28.83 -22.38 69.53
N ASN A 207 -30.13 -22.66 69.43
CA ASN A 207 -30.95 -22.97 70.60
C ASN A 207 -30.89 -24.45 71.02
N SER A 208 -30.22 -25.31 70.26
CA SER A 208 -30.12 -26.75 70.55
C SER A 208 -28.94 -27.08 71.46
N ARG A 209 -29.24 -27.64 72.64
CA ARG A 209 -28.21 -28.15 73.58
C ARG A 209 -27.40 -29.34 73.07
N LYS A 210 -27.82 -29.95 71.95
CA LYS A 210 -27.17 -31.13 71.34
C LYS A 210 -26.48 -30.80 70.03
N ALA A 211 -26.53 -29.55 69.58
CA ALA A 211 -25.93 -29.15 68.33
C ALA A 211 -24.38 -29.17 68.40
N PRO A 212 -23.69 -29.41 67.27
CA PRO A 212 -22.24 -29.23 67.17
C PRO A 212 -21.83 -27.78 67.46
N ILE A 213 -20.63 -27.56 67.97
CA ILE A 213 -20.13 -26.23 68.36
C ILE A 213 -19.92 -25.30 67.15
N VAL A 214 -19.74 -25.85 65.95
CA VAL A 214 -19.47 -25.08 64.72
C VAL A 214 -20.58 -25.32 63.70
N PHE A 215 -21.17 -24.24 63.20
CA PHE A 215 -22.03 -24.23 62.02
C PHE A 215 -21.24 -23.72 60.82
N TRP A 216 -21.22 -24.47 59.73
CA TRP A 216 -20.50 -24.10 58.51
C TRP A 216 -21.48 -23.66 57.42
N LEU A 217 -21.38 -22.40 57.00
CA LEU A 217 -22.20 -21.82 55.94
C LEU A 217 -21.36 -21.55 54.68
N ASN A 218 -21.82 -22.05 53.52
CA ASN A 218 -21.06 -21.98 52.27
C ASN A 218 -21.90 -21.59 51.05
N GLY A 219 -21.21 -21.18 49.99
CA GLY A 219 -21.80 -20.79 48.69
C GLY A 219 -21.03 -19.67 47.99
N MET A 220 -21.61 -19.08 46.96
CA MET A 220 -20.88 -18.26 45.98
C MET A 220 -20.40 -16.91 46.53
N ALA A 221 -19.27 -16.41 46.05
CA ALA A 221 -18.77 -15.08 46.43
C ALA A 221 -19.80 -13.99 46.05
N GLY A 222 -19.98 -13.00 46.92
CA GLY A 222 -20.91 -11.89 46.69
C GLY A 222 -22.40 -12.18 46.97
N THR A 223 -22.76 -13.38 47.47
CA THR A 223 -24.18 -13.73 47.72
C THR A 223 -24.65 -13.52 49.16
N GLY A 224 -23.93 -12.73 49.96
CA GLY A 224 -24.30 -12.40 51.35
C GLY A 224 -24.58 -13.62 52.22
N LYS A 225 -23.67 -14.60 52.18
CA LYS A 225 -23.73 -15.77 53.06
C LYS A 225 -23.32 -15.40 54.46
#